data_AF-A0A8T5D5F0-F1
#
_entry.id   AF-A0A8T5D5F0-F1
#
_cell.length_a   1.000
_cell.length_b   1.000
_cell.length_c   1.000
_cell.angle_alpha   90.00
_cell.angle_beta   90.00
_cell.angle_gamma   90.00
#
_symmetry.space_group_name_H-M   'P 1'
#
loop_
_entity.id
_entity.type
_entity.pdbx_description
1 polymer ?
#
loop_
_entity_poly.entity_id
_entity_poly.type
_entity_poly.pdbx_seq_one_letter_code
_entity_poly.pdbx_strand_id
1 'polypeptide(L)'
;MPIAENSQSPEMDKKTKEEILKKVEKMKAKVESFKKKLLTKNKKDILGMSVLPPERFEDAVNRLKSEKLDEKQLRKKIEEEKQKINILILLDDQELKSPKERYNLIKKVEETSIKVAESVDKLIRPQAMLMSEVREACYDGKSEVLRLLTTSVHIHDPKDVLGAIKVSEIHKSMVLRKFEKYIVSYIAVGSVFRGDASSHDIDVAIIIDDTDVKRMSRGELKEKLSSIIRSMGFEASDIAQVKKIFHIQVYILTDFWDGIRDATPVFFTFLRDGIPLYDRGVFMPQKLLLKMGKIKPSPEAIEMHMDVGGRLIERSKGKLLSIVAEDLYYAALNPSQSALMLQGYPPSTPRETMRLMDEIFVKKEKLMTSKDVEALKNAFKIYKEIEHGKLKEISGKEIDRLTKEVSDYFNKIKVIVKKLEKKAVRATASNLLEALTEALVNLMSLENLSTNKADLTKNFSKLVTKGHFNKREKELLTNTLELTKKASSKEELEKLRRESSQLLRKIQRHAQTERGKEIGRAKIRVKYGDQFGDIYLLDKEIYMVGDIDSQTKVVSKARMLPSGNLGTVKPSSMEELDKILTTAKIPPRVFIKEALFEDLKKIFGKDVEVLITS
;
A
#
# COMPACT_ATOMS: atom_id res chain seq x y z
N MET A 1 -47.28 -21.85 -7.15
CA MET A 1 -47.83 -21.88 -8.51
C MET A 1 -46.79 -21.27 -9.44
N PRO A 2 -46.38 -21.96 -10.51
CA PRO A 2 -45.39 -21.42 -11.44
C PRO A 2 -46.00 -20.27 -12.26
N ILE A 3 -45.19 -19.25 -12.51
CA ILE A 3 -45.55 -18.03 -13.24
C ILE A 3 -45.70 -18.42 -14.72
N ALA A 4 -46.89 -18.22 -15.27
CA ALA A 4 -47.14 -18.36 -16.69
C ALA A 4 -46.41 -17.24 -17.44
N GLU A 5 -45.38 -17.61 -18.20
CA GLU A 5 -44.89 -16.85 -19.34
C GLU A 5 -45.98 -16.82 -20.41
N ASN A 6 -46.80 -15.78 -20.44
CA ASN A 6 -47.34 -15.21 -21.68
C ASN A 6 -48.14 -13.94 -21.41
N SER A 7 -47.49 -12.80 -21.58
CA SER A 7 -48.15 -11.60 -22.08
C SER A 7 -47.16 -10.87 -22.99
N GLN A 8 -46.96 -11.42 -24.20
CA GLN A 8 -46.37 -10.67 -25.29
C GLN A 8 -47.25 -9.44 -25.52
N SER A 9 -46.75 -8.26 -25.12
CA SER A 9 -47.28 -6.98 -25.57
C SER A 9 -47.25 -6.97 -27.10
N PRO A 10 -48.36 -6.63 -27.79
CA PRO A 10 -48.39 -6.65 -29.25
C PRO A 10 -47.30 -5.74 -29.82
N GLU A 11 -46.49 -6.26 -30.76
CA GLU A 11 -45.51 -5.46 -31.49
C GLU A 11 -46.23 -4.28 -32.16
N MET A 12 -45.96 -3.06 -31.68
CA MET A 12 -46.47 -1.83 -32.29
C MET A 12 -45.92 -1.68 -33.72
N ASP A 13 -46.80 -1.51 -34.70
CA ASP A 13 -46.47 -1.21 -36.09
C ASP A 13 -45.54 0.03 -36.20
N LYS A 14 -44.58 -0.03 -37.14
CA LYS A 14 -43.56 1.00 -37.43
C LYS A 14 -44.21 2.38 -37.64
N LYS A 15 -45.36 2.44 -38.29
CA LYS A 15 -46.10 3.67 -38.58
C LYS A 15 -46.63 4.33 -37.30
N THR A 16 -47.16 3.53 -36.38
CA THR A 16 -47.61 3.99 -35.05
C THR A 16 -46.43 4.47 -34.20
N LYS A 17 -45.28 3.80 -34.28
CA LYS A 17 -44.05 4.19 -33.58
C LYS A 17 -43.51 5.55 -34.07
N GLU A 18 -43.51 5.80 -35.38
CA GLU A 18 -43.11 7.09 -35.96
C GLU A 18 -44.07 8.23 -35.60
N GLU A 19 -45.37 7.96 -35.56
CA GLU A 19 -46.38 8.95 -35.17
C GLU A 19 -46.25 9.35 -33.69
N ILE A 20 -45.98 8.37 -32.82
CA ILE A 20 -45.69 8.60 -31.40
C ILE A 20 -44.40 9.42 -31.24
N LEU A 21 -43.33 9.09 -31.98
CA LEU A 21 -42.07 9.83 -31.93
C LEU A 21 -42.27 11.32 -32.27
N LYS A 22 -42.99 11.60 -33.36
CA LYS A 22 -43.32 12.97 -33.78
C LYS A 22 -44.15 13.73 -32.74
N LYS A 23 -45.10 13.06 -32.08
CA LYS A 23 -45.89 13.66 -30.98
C LYS A 23 -45.00 14.00 -29.78
N VAL A 24 -44.08 13.11 -29.41
CA VAL A 24 -43.12 13.34 -28.31
C VAL A 24 -42.17 14.50 -28.63
N GLU A 25 -41.64 14.58 -29.85
CA GLU A 25 -40.76 15.69 -30.25
C GLU A 25 -41.46 17.05 -30.22
N LYS A 26 -42.69 17.12 -30.73
CA LYS A 26 -43.52 18.34 -30.66
C LYS A 26 -43.79 18.74 -29.21
N MET A 27 -44.08 17.77 -28.33
CA MET A 27 -44.28 18.03 -26.90
C MET A 27 -43.00 18.59 -26.26
N LYS A 28 -41.84 17.96 -26.51
CA LYS A 28 -40.54 18.43 -26.01
C LYS A 28 -40.24 19.87 -26.43
N ALA A 29 -40.49 20.23 -27.70
CA ALA A 29 -40.26 21.59 -28.19
C ALA A 29 -41.14 22.63 -27.47
N LYS A 30 -42.42 22.31 -27.22
CA LYS A 30 -43.35 23.18 -26.47
C LYS A 30 -42.89 23.38 -25.02
N VAL A 31 -42.53 22.29 -24.34
CA VAL A 31 -42.05 22.32 -22.95
C VAL A 31 -40.75 23.10 -22.81
N GLU A 32 -39.81 22.95 -23.76
CA GLU A 32 -38.57 23.73 -23.79
C GLU A 32 -38.81 25.22 -24.00
N SER A 33 -39.74 25.59 -24.89
CA SER A 33 -40.15 26.98 -25.10
C SER A 33 -40.76 27.59 -23.84
N PHE A 34 -41.66 26.85 -23.17
CA PHE A 34 -42.26 27.25 -21.91
C PHE A 34 -41.20 27.48 -20.81
N LYS A 35 -40.30 26.51 -20.62
CA LYS A 35 -39.20 26.58 -19.65
C LYS A 35 -38.35 27.83 -19.87
N LYS A 36 -37.85 28.04 -21.10
CA LYS A 36 -36.98 29.18 -21.42
C LYS A 36 -37.67 30.52 -21.12
N LYS A 37 -38.93 30.68 -21.54
CA LYS A 37 -39.69 31.91 -21.30
C LYS A 37 -39.93 32.16 -19.81
N LEU A 38 -40.32 31.14 -19.03
CA LEU A 38 -40.59 31.30 -17.60
C LEU A 38 -39.33 31.65 -16.80
N LEU A 39 -38.20 31.01 -17.12
CA LEU A 39 -36.93 31.26 -16.42
C LEU A 39 -36.40 32.68 -16.62
N THR A 40 -36.78 33.40 -17.68
CA THR A 40 -36.37 34.82 -17.83
C THR A 40 -36.88 35.73 -16.71
N LYS A 41 -38.03 35.40 -16.11
CA LYS A 41 -38.71 36.25 -15.10
C LYS A 41 -38.56 35.74 -13.67
N ASN A 42 -38.35 34.43 -13.49
CA ASN A 42 -38.48 33.77 -12.17
C ASN A 42 -37.30 32.84 -11.81
N LYS A 43 -36.15 32.96 -12.47
CA LYS A 43 -35.01 32.04 -12.29
C LYS A 43 -34.59 31.82 -10.83
N LYS A 44 -34.65 32.86 -9.99
CA LYS A 44 -34.20 32.78 -8.58
C LYS A 44 -35.17 32.01 -7.69
N ASP A 45 -36.45 32.03 -8.02
CA ASP A 45 -37.52 31.49 -7.18
C ASP A 45 -37.79 30.00 -7.47
N ILE A 46 -37.33 29.49 -8.62
CA ILE A 46 -37.64 28.14 -9.11
C ILE A 46 -36.50 27.17 -8.77
N LEU A 47 -36.78 26.19 -7.91
CA LEU A 47 -35.86 25.08 -7.60
C LEU A 47 -35.82 24.04 -8.70
N GLY A 48 -36.96 23.78 -9.33
CA GLY A 48 -37.07 22.78 -10.39
C GLY A 48 -38.41 22.84 -11.12
N MET A 49 -38.46 22.20 -12.28
CA MET A 49 -39.67 22.02 -13.07
C MET A 49 -39.72 20.60 -13.60
N SER A 50 -40.89 19.97 -13.54
CA SER A 50 -41.09 18.64 -14.10
C SER A 50 -42.43 18.52 -14.83
N VAL A 51 -42.46 17.67 -15.85
CA VAL A 51 -43.69 17.27 -16.52
C VAL A 51 -44.25 16.08 -15.74
N LEU A 52 -45.43 16.27 -15.16
CA LEU A 52 -46.10 15.23 -14.41
C LEU A 52 -46.62 14.14 -15.35
N PRO A 53 -46.67 12.87 -14.91
CA PRO A 53 -47.34 11.84 -15.69
C PRO A 53 -48.80 12.22 -15.95
N PRO A 54 -49.38 11.83 -17.09
CA PRO A 54 -50.80 12.01 -17.33
C PRO A 54 -51.61 11.30 -16.23
N GLU A 55 -52.74 11.88 -15.84
CA GLU A 55 -53.71 11.25 -14.95
C GLU A 55 -54.06 9.86 -15.50
N ARG A 56 -54.19 8.84 -14.63
CA ARG A 56 -54.57 7.51 -15.09
C ARG A 56 -55.94 7.59 -15.74
N PHE A 57 -56.12 6.83 -16.82
CA PHE A 57 -57.37 6.87 -17.59
C PHE A 57 -58.61 6.60 -16.72
N GLU A 58 -58.54 5.63 -15.81
CA GLU A 58 -59.63 5.29 -14.89
C GLU A 58 -59.96 6.45 -13.95
N ASP A 59 -58.95 7.12 -13.40
CA ASP A 59 -59.12 8.27 -12.50
C ASP A 59 -59.74 9.46 -13.23
N ALA A 60 -59.24 9.77 -14.43
CA ALA A 60 -59.78 10.82 -15.29
C ALA A 60 -61.25 10.53 -15.68
N VAL A 61 -61.57 9.28 -16.02
CA VAL A 61 -62.93 8.86 -16.35
C VAL A 61 -63.85 8.96 -15.14
N ASN A 62 -63.43 8.52 -13.97
CA ASN A 62 -64.23 8.58 -12.75
C ASN A 62 -64.51 10.03 -12.32
N ARG A 63 -63.49 10.90 -12.41
CA ARG A 63 -63.65 12.34 -12.16
C ARG A 63 -64.64 12.98 -13.13
N LEU A 64 -64.49 12.74 -14.44
CA LEU A 64 -65.37 13.34 -15.45
C LEU A 64 -66.80 12.77 -15.45
N LYS A 65 -67.00 11.52 -15.02
CA LYS A 65 -68.34 10.94 -14.81
C LYS A 65 -69.12 11.66 -13.70
N SER A 66 -68.44 12.24 -12.71
CA SER A 66 -69.10 13.03 -11.67
C SER A 66 -69.71 14.33 -12.18
N GLU A 67 -69.33 14.79 -13.38
CA GLU A 67 -69.76 16.06 -13.98
C GLU A 67 -71.10 15.99 -14.75
N LYS A 68 -71.84 14.85 -14.68
CA LYS A 68 -73.14 14.64 -15.36
C LYS A 68 -73.12 14.94 -16.88
N LEU A 69 -72.02 14.61 -17.56
CA LEU A 69 -71.85 14.82 -19.00
C LEU A 69 -72.52 13.71 -19.82
N ASP A 70 -72.98 14.04 -21.02
CA ASP A 70 -73.41 13.03 -22.00
C ASP A 70 -72.20 12.22 -22.53
N GLU A 71 -72.45 11.05 -23.14
CA GLU A 71 -71.38 10.13 -23.56
C GLU A 71 -70.44 10.75 -24.61
N LYS A 72 -70.94 11.66 -25.45
CA LYS A 72 -70.18 12.33 -26.51
C LYS A 72 -69.28 13.43 -25.94
N GLN A 73 -69.80 14.20 -24.98
CA GLN A 73 -69.09 15.22 -24.22
C GLN A 73 -68.01 14.59 -23.34
N LEU A 74 -68.32 13.45 -22.70
CA LEU A 74 -67.37 12.70 -21.88
C LEU A 74 -66.19 12.21 -22.72
N ARG A 75 -66.45 11.58 -23.89
CA ARG A 75 -65.38 11.14 -24.81
C ARG A 75 -64.52 12.30 -25.29
N LYS A 76 -65.13 13.46 -25.61
CA LYS A 76 -64.39 14.65 -26.02
C LYS A 76 -63.50 15.19 -24.90
N LYS A 77 -64.01 15.34 -23.67
CA LYS A 77 -63.21 15.80 -22.53
C LYS A 77 -62.09 14.84 -22.17
N ILE A 78 -62.32 13.52 -22.25
CA ILE A 78 -61.28 12.51 -22.03
C ILE A 78 -60.13 12.67 -23.02
N GLU A 79 -60.44 12.93 -24.29
CA GLU A 79 -59.42 13.13 -25.33
C GLU A 79 -58.66 14.46 -25.13
N GLU A 80 -59.35 15.51 -24.68
CA GLU A 80 -58.72 16.78 -24.29
C GLU A 80 -57.80 16.61 -23.06
N GLU A 81 -58.22 15.86 -22.03
CA GLU A 81 -57.41 15.56 -20.84
C GLU A 81 -56.13 14.79 -21.18
N LYS A 82 -56.21 13.82 -22.10
CA LYS A 82 -55.04 13.05 -22.57
C LYS A 82 -53.98 13.92 -23.26
N GLN A 83 -54.37 15.08 -23.78
CA GLN A 83 -53.47 16.00 -24.48
C GLN A 83 -52.88 17.06 -23.56
N LYS A 84 -53.35 17.18 -22.31
CA LYS A 84 -52.83 18.17 -21.36
C LYS A 84 -51.41 17.83 -20.93
N ILE A 85 -50.60 18.86 -20.80
CA ILE A 85 -49.22 18.78 -20.33
C ILE A 85 -49.17 19.45 -18.96
N ASN A 86 -49.28 18.64 -17.91
CA ASN A 86 -49.21 19.12 -16.53
C ASN A 86 -47.74 19.38 -16.17
N ILE A 87 -47.41 20.61 -15.78
CA ILE A 87 -46.04 21.00 -15.40
C ILE A 87 -46.06 21.44 -13.94
N LEU A 88 -45.30 20.76 -13.09
CA LEU A 88 -45.06 21.21 -11.73
C LEU A 88 -43.87 22.17 -11.71
N ILE A 89 -44.01 23.28 -11.00
CA ILE A 89 -42.96 24.26 -10.74
C ILE A 89 -42.69 24.24 -9.24
N LEU A 90 -41.54 23.70 -8.84
CA LEU A 90 -41.12 23.64 -7.45
C LEU A 90 -40.41 24.94 -7.07
N LEU A 91 -40.86 25.58 -6.01
CA LEU A 91 -40.41 26.91 -5.58
C LEU A 91 -39.58 26.86 -4.30
N ASP A 92 -38.60 27.76 -4.23
CA ASP A 92 -37.77 27.98 -3.05
C ASP A 92 -38.48 28.95 -2.09
N ASP A 93 -38.76 28.50 -0.87
CA ASP A 93 -39.42 29.31 0.16
C ASP A 93 -38.65 29.31 1.50
N GLN A 94 -37.38 28.90 1.49
CA GLN A 94 -36.57 28.76 2.70
C GLN A 94 -36.41 30.08 3.47
N GLU A 95 -36.23 31.20 2.74
CA GLU A 95 -36.04 32.54 3.33
C GLU A 95 -37.35 33.24 3.71
N LEU A 96 -38.50 32.69 3.29
CA LEU A 96 -39.81 33.30 3.53
C LEU A 96 -40.32 32.97 4.93
N LYS A 97 -40.63 34.00 5.72
CA LYS A 97 -40.96 33.86 7.15
C LYS A 97 -42.45 33.80 7.41
N SER A 98 -43.27 34.44 6.57
CA SER A 98 -44.72 34.53 6.78
C SER A 98 -45.53 33.73 5.76
N PRO A 99 -46.70 33.20 6.15
CA PRO A 99 -47.65 32.57 5.21
C PRO A 99 -48.07 33.51 4.06
N LYS A 100 -48.16 34.82 4.33
CA LYS A 100 -48.51 35.83 3.33
C LYS A 100 -47.46 35.97 2.24
N GLU A 101 -46.17 35.94 2.59
CA GLU A 101 -45.07 35.97 1.61
C GLU A 101 -45.08 34.73 0.72
N ARG A 102 -45.27 33.54 1.32
CA ARG A 102 -45.39 32.26 0.59
C ARG A 102 -46.54 32.28 -0.40
N TYR A 103 -47.72 32.72 0.03
CA TYR A 103 -48.89 32.87 -0.84
C TYR A 103 -48.64 33.85 -2.00
N ASN A 104 -48.02 35.00 -1.71
CA ASN A 104 -47.69 35.99 -2.75
C ASN A 104 -46.70 35.43 -3.78
N LEU A 105 -45.73 34.61 -3.35
CA LEU A 105 -44.79 33.96 -4.25
C LEU A 105 -45.49 32.97 -5.19
N ILE A 106 -46.29 32.06 -4.63
CA ILE A 106 -47.09 31.10 -5.42
C ILE A 106 -47.93 31.86 -6.45
N LYS A 107 -48.75 32.80 -5.99
CA LYS A 107 -49.66 33.57 -6.86
C LYS A 107 -48.91 34.28 -8.00
N LYS A 108 -47.80 34.94 -7.68
CA LYS A 108 -46.96 35.65 -8.67
C LYS A 108 -46.42 34.70 -9.74
N VAL A 109 -45.89 33.54 -9.32
CA VAL A 109 -45.31 32.56 -10.25
C VAL A 109 -46.42 31.89 -11.06
N GLU A 110 -47.54 31.53 -10.45
CA GLU A 110 -48.69 30.92 -11.14
C GLU A 110 -49.25 31.84 -12.21
N GLU A 111 -49.59 33.10 -11.88
CA GLU A 111 -50.09 34.09 -12.85
C GLU A 111 -49.12 34.28 -14.03
N THR A 112 -47.81 34.32 -13.74
CA THR A 112 -46.78 34.45 -14.77
C THR A 112 -46.70 33.18 -15.63
N SER A 113 -46.75 32.00 -15.00
CA SER A 113 -46.67 30.71 -15.67
C SER A 113 -47.88 30.46 -16.56
N ILE A 114 -49.09 30.83 -16.15
CA ILE A 114 -50.32 30.72 -16.95
C ILE A 114 -50.20 31.60 -18.21
N LYS A 115 -49.80 32.86 -18.07
CA LYS A 115 -49.59 33.76 -19.22
C LYS A 115 -48.53 33.22 -20.19
N VAL A 116 -47.45 32.64 -19.67
CA VAL A 116 -46.41 32.02 -20.51
C VAL A 116 -46.96 30.77 -21.21
N ALA A 117 -47.72 29.92 -20.51
CA ALA A 117 -48.36 28.73 -21.07
C ALA A 117 -49.31 29.10 -22.20
N GLU A 118 -50.20 30.09 -22.02
CA GLU A 118 -51.11 30.59 -23.06
C GLU A 118 -50.37 31.08 -24.31
N SER A 119 -49.19 31.69 -24.14
CA SER A 119 -48.34 32.16 -25.25
C SER A 119 -47.57 31.04 -25.98
N VAL A 120 -47.57 29.82 -25.45
CA VAL A 120 -46.83 28.67 -26.00
C VAL A 120 -47.80 27.61 -26.50
N ASP A 121 -48.67 27.11 -25.63
CA ASP A 121 -49.73 26.15 -25.96
C ASP A 121 -50.79 26.11 -24.85
N LYS A 122 -52.07 26.24 -25.23
CA LYS A 122 -53.21 26.19 -24.32
C LYS A 122 -53.41 24.84 -23.64
N LEU A 123 -52.69 23.79 -24.01
CA LEU A 123 -52.70 22.47 -23.36
C LEU A 123 -51.71 22.39 -22.18
N ILE A 124 -50.79 23.34 -22.04
CA ILE A 124 -49.87 23.38 -20.90
C ILE A 124 -50.63 23.86 -19.65
N ARG A 125 -50.52 23.11 -18.56
CA ARG A 125 -51.13 23.40 -17.27
C ARG A 125 -50.03 23.48 -16.22
N PRO A 126 -49.48 24.68 -15.97
CA PRO A 126 -48.50 24.86 -14.91
C PRO A 126 -49.19 24.89 -13.54
N GLN A 127 -48.55 24.31 -12.54
CA GLN A 127 -48.93 24.38 -11.13
C GLN A 127 -47.69 24.66 -10.30
N ALA A 128 -47.77 25.63 -9.39
CA ALA A 128 -46.68 25.91 -8.48
C ALA A 128 -46.87 25.14 -7.17
N MET A 129 -45.75 24.72 -6.57
CA MET A 129 -45.72 24.09 -5.25
C MET A 129 -44.46 24.53 -4.51
N LEU A 130 -44.56 24.78 -3.22
CA LEU A 130 -43.42 25.16 -2.39
C LEU A 130 -42.65 23.92 -1.91
N MET A 131 -41.35 24.06 -1.70
CA MET A 131 -40.56 23.00 -1.07
C MET A 131 -41.01 22.72 0.37
N SER A 132 -41.50 23.72 1.12
CA SER A 132 -42.14 23.48 2.42
C SER A 132 -43.35 22.56 2.35
N GLU A 133 -44.21 22.69 1.33
CA GLU A 133 -45.39 21.82 1.15
C GLU A 133 -44.99 20.37 0.87
N VAL A 134 -43.93 20.17 0.08
CA VAL A 134 -43.37 18.82 -0.15
C VAL A 134 -42.85 18.22 1.15
N ARG A 135 -42.19 19.02 1.99
CA ARG A 135 -41.70 18.59 3.31
C ARG A 135 -42.84 18.25 4.27
N GLU A 136 -43.88 19.08 4.30
CA GLU A 136 -45.07 18.85 5.12
C GLU A 136 -45.79 17.56 4.71
N ALA A 137 -45.92 17.29 3.41
CA ALA A 137 -46.45 16.02 2.93
C ALA A 137 -45.63 14.81 3.44
N CYS A 138 -44.30 14.93 3.51
CA CYS A 138 -43.44 13.88 4.06
C CYS A 138 -43.64 13.71 5.57
N TYR A 139 -43.75 14.81 6.33
CA TYR A 139 -44.01 14.78 7.77
C TYR A 139 -45.36 14.14 8.11
N ASP A 140 -46.36 14.35 7.26
CA ASP A 140 -47.70 13.76 7.37
C ASP A 140 -47.77 12.31 6.85
N GLY A 141 -46.69 11.76 6.29
CA GLY A 141 -46.68 10.43 5.68
C GLY A 141 -47.42 10.31 4.34
N LYS A 142 -47.76 11.45 3.70
CA LYS A 142 -48.44 11.53 2.40
C LYS A 142 -47.46 11.32 1.24
N SER A 143 -47.14 10.06 0.98
CA SER A 143 -46.14 9.66 -0.01
C SER A 143 -46.55 9.84 -1.48
N GLU A 144 -47.81 10.19 -1.77
CA GLU A 144 -48.34 10.38 -3.12
C GLU A 144 -47.56 11.45 -3.88
N VAL A 145 -47.24 12.57 -3.22
CA VAL A 145 -46.51 13.69 -3.82
C VAL A 145 -45.11 13.26 -4.24
N LEU A 146 -44.39 12.51 -3.40
CA LEU A 146 -43.05 12.00 -3.69
C LEU A 146 -43.07 11.01 -4.86
N ARG A 147 -44.05 10.10 -4.90
CA ARG A 147 -44.22 9.14 -6.00
C ARG A 147 -44.52 9.84 -7.32
N LEU A 148 -45.37 10.86 -7.29
CA LEU A 148 -45.69 11.67 -8.46
C LEU A 148 -44.44 12.40 -8.98
N LEU A 149 -43.66 13.03 -8.10
CA LEU A 149 -42.39 13.68 -8.44
C LEU A 149 -41.37 12.69 -9.03
N THR A 150 -41.27 11.48 -8.47
CA THR A 150 -40.31 10.45 -8.89
C THR A 150 -40.58 9.93 -10.30
N THR A 151 -41.86 9.81 -10.66
CA THR A 151 -42.30 9.37 -12.01
C THR A 151 -42.34 10.50 -13.04
N SER A 152 -42.18 11.75 -12.59
CA SER A 152 -42.19 12.93 -13.46
C SER A 152 -40.91 13.05 -14.29
N VAL A 153 -41.02 13.69 -15.45
CA VAL A 153 -39.86 13.99 -16.32
C VAL A 153 -39.31 15.34 -15.94
N HIS A 154 -38.09 15.39 -15.39
CA HIS A 154 -37.45 16.65 -14.99
C HIS A 154 -37.03 17.43 -16.24
N ILE A 155 -37.42 18.70 -16.31
CA ILE A 155 -37.11 19.59 -17.45
C ILE A 155 -36.20 20.76 -17.04
N HIS A 156 -36.20 21.10 -15.75
CA HIS A 156 -35.27 22.04 -15.12
C HIS A 156 -34.97 21.58 -13.71
N ASP A 157 -33.70 21.40 -13.37
CA ASP A 157 -33.30 21.02 -12.00
C ASP A 157 -31.87 21.50 -11.70
N PRO A 158 -31.64 22.82 -11.64
CA PRO A 158 -30.29 23.39 -11.53
C PRO A 158 -29.58 23.04 -10.23
N LYS A 159 -30.32 22.68 -9.17
CA LYS A 159 -29.80 22.30 -7.85
C LYS A 159 -29.88 20.79 -7.59
N ASP A 160 -30.33 19.97 -8.55
CA ASP A 160 -30.59 18.53 -8.40
C ASP A 160 -31.57 18.18 -7.25
N VAL A 161 -32.53 19.07 -6.94
CA VAL A 161 -33.52 18.82 -5.87
C VAL A 161 -34.52 17.76 -6.32
N LEU A 162 -35.01 17.85 -7.55
CA LEU A 162 -35.92 16.84 -8.10
C LEU A 162 -35.18 15.50 -8.28
N GLY A 163 -33.93 15.56 -8.76
CA GLY A 163 -33.01 14.43 -8.83
C GLY A 163 -32.81 13.75 -7.47
N ALA A 164 -32.58 14.54 -6.42
CA ALA A 164 -32.42 14.04 -5.05
C ALA A 164 -33.67 13.36 -4.50
N ILE A 165 -34.86 13.94 -4.73
CA ILE A 165 -36.14 13.31 -4.38
C ILE A 165 -36.28 11.98 -5.12
N LYS A 166 -36.03 11.97 -6.43
CA LYS A 166 -36.16 10.79 -7.28
C LYS A 166 -35.24 9.65 -6.87
N VAL A 167 -33.93 9.90 -6.72
CA VAL A 167 -32.97 8.86 -6.30
C VAL A 167 -33.30 8.34 -4.90
N SER A 168 -33.69 9.22 -3.98
CA SER A 168 -34.04 8.84 -2.61
C SER A 168 -35.31 7.99 -2.57
N GLU A 169 -36.33 8.29 -3.37
CA GLU A 169 -37.56 7.51 -3.44
C GLU A 169 -37.34 6.13 -4.08
N ILE A 170 -36.53 6.06 -5.14
CA ILE A 170 -36.14 4.79 -5.78
C ILE A 170 -35.38 3.92 -4.78
N HIS A 171 -34.34 4.49 -4.15
CA HIS A 171 -33.53 3.77 -3.17
C HIS A 171 -34.36 3.31 -1.97
N LYS A 172 -35.20 4.20 -1.41
CA LYS A 172 -36.15 3.86 -0.35
C LYS A 172 -37.04 2.68 -0.74
N SER A 173 -37.60 2.70 -1.95
CA SER A 173 -38.45 1.61 -2.46
C SER A 173 -37.70 0.28 -2.57
N MET A 174 -36.44 0.29 -3.03
CA MET A 174 -35.58 -0.90 -3.10
C MET A 174 -35.28 -1.47 -1.71
N VAL A 175 -34.91 -0.59 -0.77
CA VAL A 175 -34.59 -0.95 0.61
C VAL A 175 -35.83 -1.51 1.33
N LEU A 176 -36.98 -0.85 1.22
CA LEU A 176 -38.22 -1.31 1.83
C LEU A 176 -38.67 -2.65 1.25
N ARG A 177 -38.59 -2.86 -0.07
CA ARG A 177 -38.94 -4.16 -0.68
C ARG A 177 -38.14 -5.34 -0.11
N LYS A 178 -36.89 -5.12 0.30
CA LYS A 178 -36.02 -6.18 0.84
C LYS A 178 -36.09 -6.28 2.37
N PHE A 179 -36.21 -5.15 3.07
CA PHE A 179 -36.00 -5.06 4.51
C PHE A 179 -37.17 -4.44 5.27
N GLU A 180 -38.36 -4.36 4.67
CA GLU A 180 -39.52 -3.62 5.20
C GLU A 180 -39.67 -3.76 6.72
N LYS A 181 -39.70 -4.99 7.22
CA LYS A 181 -39.90 -5.31 8.65
C LYS A 181 -38.90 -4.67 9.60
N TYR A 182 -37.68 -4.39 9.14
CA TYR A 182 -36.59 -3.86 9.95
C TYR A 182 -36.35 -2.37 9.73
N ILE A 183 -36.79 -1.79 8.61
CA ILE A 183 -36.60 -0.35 8.38
C ILE A 183 -37.57 0.42 9.26
N VAL A 184 -37.00 1.19 10.18
CA VAL A 184 -37.75 2.04 11.10
C VAL A 184 -38.04 3.38 10.45
N SER A 185 -37.00 4.00 9.89
CA SER A 185 -37.11 5.30 9.23
C SER A 185 -36.14 5.41 8.06
N TYR A 186 -36.56 6.09 7.01
CA TYR A 186 -35.73 6.54 5.91
C TYR A 186 -35.83 8.06 5.84
N ILE A 187 -34.72 8.76 6.06
CA ILE A 187 -34.70 10.19 6.29
C ILE A 187 -33.79 10.84 5.25
N ALA A 188 -34.34 11.79 4.49
CA ALA A 188 -33.57 12.70 3.68
C ALA A 188 -32.90 13.75 4.59
N VAL A 189 -31.59 13.87 4.50
CA VAL A 189 -30.77 14.76 5.36
C VAL A 189 -29.83 15.60 4.49
N GLY A 190 -29.12 16.54 5.10
CA GLY A 190 -28.13 17.35 4.38
C GLY A 190 -28.70 18.52 3.58
N SER A 191 -27.81 19.23 2.93
CA SER A 191 -28.02 20.59 2.39
C SER A 191 -29.01 20.66 1.23
N VAL A 192 -29.06 19.66 0.33
CA VAL A 192 -29.99 19.64 -0.82
C VAL A 192 -31.43 19.78 -0.35
N PHE A 193 -31.78 18.99 0.66
CA PHE A 193 -33.14 18.92 1.19
C PHE A 193 -33.49 20.09 2.11
N ARG A 194 -32.48 20.81 2.63
CA ARG A 194 -32.68 22.08 3.35
C ARG A 194 -32.95 23.27 2.43
N GLY A 195 -32.50 23.21 1.17
CA GLY A 195 -32.60 24.31 0.19
C GLY A 195 -31.27 25.02 -0.09
N ASP A 196 -30.18 24.59 0.54
CA ASP A 196 -28.87 25.23 0.46
C ASP A 196 -28.29 25.12 -0.97
N ALA A 197 -27.87 26.26 -1.55
CA ALA A 197 -27.55 26.38 -2.98
C ALA A 197 -26.26 25.67 -3.45
N SER A 198 -25.42 25.17 -2.54
CA SER A 198 -24.07 24.65 -2.81
C SER A 198 -23.85 23.19 -2.42
N SER A 199 -24.91 22.38 -2.32
CA SER A 199 -24.76 20.97 -1.94
C SER A 199 -24.16 20.14 -3.08
N HIS A 200 -22.99 19.53 -2.83
CA HIS A 200 -22.33 18.61 -3.77
C HIS A 200 -22.89 17.18 -3.68
N ASP A 201 -23.39 16.81 -2.50
CA ASP A 201 -23.83 15.46 -2.18
C ASP A 201 -25.34 15.44 -1.89
N ILE A 202 -25.94 14.26 -2.04
CA ILE A 202 -27.31 13.95 -1.63
C ILE A 202 -27.20 12.98 -0.46
N ASP A 203 -27.61 13.41 0.73
CA ASP A 203 -27.49 12.61 1.94
C ASP A 203 -28.81 11.98 2.36
N VAL A 204 -28.75 10.70 2.73
CA VAL A 204 -29.86 9.97 3.35
C VAL A 204 -29.38 9.17 4.55
N ALA A 205 -30.23 9.09 5.57
CA ALA A 205 -30.02 8.27 6.74
C ALA A 205 -31.12 7.20 6.83
N ILE A 206 -30.72 5.95 7.06
CA ILE A 206 -31.63 4.83 7.30
C ILE A 206 -31.43 4.35 8.73
N ILE A 207 -32.53 4.20 9.46
CA ILE A 207 -32.58 3.63 10.81
C ILE A 207 -33.19 2.24 10.71
N ILE A 208 -32.48 1.25 11.25
CA ILE A 208 -32.85 -0.16 11.20
C ILE A 208 -33.07 -0.68 12.62
N ASP A 209 -34.18 -1.38 12.84
CA ASP A 209 -34.48 -2.06 14.09
C ASP A 209 -33.53 -3.25 14.30
N ASP A 210 -32.70 -3.17 15.33
CA ASP A 210 -31.77 -4.22 15.75
C ASP A 210 -32.18 -4.86 17.09
N THR A 211 -33.37 -4.53 17.63
CA THR A 211 -33.78 -4.94 18.98
C THR A 211 -34.05 -6.43 19.11
N ASP A 212 -34.35 -7.13 18.00
CA ASP A 212 -34.64 -8.57 17.96
C ASP A 212 -33.43 -9.44 17.59
N VAL A 213 -32.26 -8.83 17.43
CA VAL A 213 -31.04 -9.50 16.94
C VAL A 213 -30.47 -10.44 18.00
N LYS A 214 -30.43 -11.74 17.68
CA LYS A 214 -29.94 -12.80 18.59
C LYS A 214 -28.76 -13.62 18.06
N ARG A 215 -28.52 -13.60 16.74
CA ARG A 215 -27.60 -14.54 16.06
C ARG A 215 -26.23 -13.97 15.72
N MET A 216 -26.05 -12.65 15.78
CA MET A 216 -24.80 -11.96 15.49
C MET A 216 -24.69 -10.69 16.33
N SER A 217 -23.52 -10.08 16.38
CA SER A 217 -23.35 -8.80 17.06
C SER A 217 -24.03 -7.65 16.30
N ARG A 218 -24.39 -6.59 17.02
CA ARG A 218 -24.96 -5.36 16.43
C ARG A 218 -24.01 -4.69 15.43
N GLY A 219 -22.71 -4.73 15.70
CA GLY A 219 -21.68 -4.20 14.81
C GLY A 219 -21.64 -4.94 13.47
N GLU A 220 -21.60 -6.28 13.51
CA GLU A 220 -21.62 -7.11 12.30
C GLU A 220 -22.91 -6.93 11.48
N LEU A 221 -24.06 -6.82 12.16
CA LEU A 221 -25.33 -6.53 11.51
C LEU A 221 -25.28 -5.19 10.77
N LYS A 222 -24.82 -4.14 11.46
CA LYS A 222 -24.70 -2.80 10.90
C LYS A 222 -23.81 -2.80 9.66
N GLU A 223 -22.66 -3.46 9.69
CA GLU A 223 -21.75 -3.54 8.55
C GLU A 223 -22.37 -4.28 7.36
N LYS A 224 -22.98 -5.46 7.59
CA LYS A 224 -23.62 -6.25 6.53
C LYS A 224 -24.77 -5.50 5.87
N LEU A 225 -25.66 -4.90 6.67
CA LEU A 225 -26.78 -4.12 6.15
C LEU A 225 -26.31 -2.86 5.45
N SER A 226 -25.29 -2.18 6.01
CA SER A 226 -24.66 -1.01 5.38
C SER A 226 -24.15 -1.33 3.98
N SER A 227 -23.46 -2.47 3.81
CA SER A 227 -22.93 -2.89 2.51
C SER A 227 -24.05 -3.10 1.47
N ILE A 228 -25.11 -3.83 1.84
CA ILE A 228 -26.23 -4.12 0.94
C ILE A 228 -26.99 -2.85 0.56
N ILE A 229 -27.30 -2.01 1.55
CA ILE A 229 -28.06 -0.78 1.33
C ILE A 229 -27.25 0.21 0.48
N ARG A 230 -25.94 0.36 0.74
CA ARG A 230 -25.09 1.20 -0.12
C ARG A 230 -25.01 0.67 -1.56
N SER A 231 -24.98 -0.65 -1.76
CA SER A 231 -25.04 -1.26 -3.09
C SER A 231 -26.31 -0.85 -3.85
N MET A 232 -27.47 -0.92 -3.19
CA MET A 232 -28.74 -0.45 -3.77
C MET A 232 -28.72 1.05 -4.09
N GLY A 233 -27.96 1.83 -3.33
CA GLY A 233 -27.73 3.25 -3.57
C GLY A 233 -27.05 3.56 -4.89
N PHE A 234 -26.06 2.74 -5.28
CA PHE A 234 -25.40 2.86 -6.58
C PHE A 234 -26.36 2.55 -7.72
N GLU A 235 -27.11 1.45 -7.62
CA GLU A 235 -28.14 1.07 -8.59
C GLU A 235 -29.22 2.17 -8.73
N ALA A 236 -29.69 2.73 -7.60
CA ALA A 236 -30.67 3.81 -7.61
C ALA A 236 -30.14 5.08 -8.29
N SER A 237 -28.87 5.42 -8.07
CA SER A 237 -28.22 6.58 -8.71
C SER A 237 -28.16 6.42 -10.22
N ASP A 238 -27.83 5.21 -10.70
CA ASP A 238 -27.79 4.90 -12.14
C ASP A 238 -29.18 4.99 -12.78
N ILE A 239 -30.22 4.44 -12.13
CA ILE A 239 -31.61 4.52 -12.59
C ILE A 239 -32.10 5.98 -12.62
N ALA A 240 -31.77 6.75 -11.59
CA ALA A 240 -32.19 8.14 -11.46
C ALA A 240 -31.41 9.09 -12.40
N GLN A 241 -30.28 8.65 -12.96
CA GLN A 241 -29.34 9.42 -13.78
C GLN A 241 -28.85 10.70 -13.08
N VAL A 242 -28.62 10.60 -11.77
CA VAL A 242 -28.16 11.73 -10.95
C VAL A 242 -26.64 11.76 -10.91
N LYS A 243 -26.05 12.94 -11.12
CA LYS A 243 -24.58 13.11 -11.17
C LYS A 243 -23.94 13.35 -9.79
N LYS A 244 -24.71 13.84 -8.82
CA LYS A 244 -24.24 14.10 -7.46
C LYS A 244 -23.95 12.79 -6.73
N ILE A 245 -22.99 12.84 -5.81
CA ILE A 245 -22.66 11.69 -4.98
C ILE A 245 -23.83 11.41 -4.03
N PHE A 246 -24.33 10.19 -4.04
CA PHE A 246 -25.41 9.76 -3.15
C PHE A 246 -24.82 9.11 -1.89
N HIS A 247 -24.77 9.89 -0.81
CA HIS A 247 -24.17 9.49 0.45
C HIS A 247 -25.20 8.89 1.40
N ILE A 248 -24.99 7.61 1.74
CA ILE A 248 -25.94 6.83 2.53
C ILE A 248 -25.33 6.49 3.88
N GLN A 249 -26.03 6.87 4.94
CA GLN A 249 -25.65 6.56 6.31
C GLN A 249 -26.65 5.56 6.91
N VAL A 250 -26.14 4.47 7.45
CA VAL A 250 -26.96 3.42 8.06
C VAL A 250 -26.69 3.37 9.54
N TYR A 251 -27.77 3.48 10.32
CA TYR A 251 -27.77 3.43 11.76
C TYR A 251 -28.69 2.31 12.23
N ILE A 252 -28.30 1.68 13.34
CA ILE A 252 -29.17 0.77 14.07
C ILE A 252 -29.98 1.57 15.10
N LEU A 253 -31.14 1.04 15.49
CA LEU A 253 -32.11 1.73 16.33
C LEU A 253 -31.55 2.04 17.71
N THR A 254 -30.81 1.09 18.32
CA THR A 254 -30.17 1.34 19.63
C THR A 254 -29.15 2.47 19.57
N ASP A 255 -28.28 2.51 18.55
CA ASP A 255 -27.29 3.58 18.36
C ASP A 255 -27.98 4.95 18.19
N PHE A 256 -29.09 4.97 17.45
CA PHE A 256 -29.88 6.18 17.25
C PHE A 256 -30.46 6.69 18.57
N TRP A 257 -30.99 5.80 19.41
CA TRP A 257 -31.55 6.17 20.72
C TRP A 257 -30.49 6.65 21.70
N ASP A 258 -29.37 5.93 21.81
CA ASP A 258 -28.24 6.35 22.63
C ASP A 258 -27.72 7.71 22.15
N GLY A 259 -27.60 7.89 20.84
CA GLY A 259 -27.16 9.14 20.27
C GLY A 259 -28.11 10.34 20.47
N ILE A 260 -29.41 10.11 20.58
CA ILE A 260 -30.38 11.14 21.02
C ILE A 260 -30.19 11.45 22.50
N ARG A 261 -30.10 10.43 23.36
CA ARG A 261 -29.90 10.59 24.81
C ARG A 261 -28.61 11.38 25.10
N ASP A 262 -27.53 11.02 24.41
CA ASP A 262 -26.19 11.58 24.62
C ASP A 262 -25.97 12.87 23.81
N ALA A 263 -27.03 13.41 23.19
CA ALA A 263 -27.02 14.63 22.39
C ALA A 263 -25.88 14.71 21.36
N THR A 264 -25.70 13.61 20.62
CA THR A 264 -24.71 13.57 19.54
C THR A 264 -25.15 14.53 18.42
N PRO A 265 -24.27 15.44 17.96
CA PRO A 265 -24.63 16.48 16.98
C PRO A 265 -25.28 15.97 15.69
N VAL A 266 -24.84 14.79 15.21
CA VAL A 266 -25.34 14.18 13.98
C VAL A 266 -26.84 13.84 14.10
N PHE A 267 -27.25 13.16 15.16
CA PHE A 267 -28.67 12.80 15.35
C PHE A 267 -29.54 14.00 15.66
N PHE A 268 -29.03 14.99 16.39
CA PHE A 268 -29.73 16.26 16.60
C PHE A 268 -29.95 17.00 15.28
N THR A 269 -28.97 16.98 14.38
CA THR A 269 -29.11 17.56 13.04
C THR A 269 -30.16 16.81 12.22
N PHE A 270 -30.19 15.48 12.29
CA PHE A 270 -31.24 14.69 11.64
C PHE A 270 -32.62 15.04 12.19
N LEU A 271 -32.80 15.04 13.52
CA LEU A 271 -34.09 15.39 14.11
C LEU A 271 -34.51 16.82 13.74
N ARG A 272 -33.60 17.78 13.79
CA ARG A 272 -33.91 19.19 13.47
C ARG A 272 -34.28 19.38 12.00
N ASP A 273 -33.41 18.94 11.09
CA ASP A 273 -33.47 19.32 9.67
C ASP A 273 -34.01 18.20 8.76
N GLY A 274 -33.88 16.94 9.19
CA GLY A 274 -34.20 15.77 8.37
C GLY A 274 -35.68 15.64 8.03
N ILE A 275 -35.96 15.14 6.83
CA ILE A 275 -37.30 14.92 6.29
C ILE A 275 -37.51 13.40 6.18
N PRO A 276 -38.45 12.81 6.92
CA PRO A 276 -38.72 11.38 6.83
C PRO A 276 -39.47 11.09 5.52
N LEU A 277 -38.84 10.38 4.60
CA LEU A 277 -39.48 9.86 3.39
C LEU A 277 -40.27 8.57 3.69
N TYR A 278 -39.94 7.94 4.81
CA TYR A 278 -40.64 6.80 5.42
C TYR A 278 -40.36 6.81 6.93
N ASP A 279 -41.37 6.59 7.76
CA ASP A 279 -41.21 6.43 9.20
C ASP A 279 -42.32 5.54 9.77
N ARG A 280 -41.97 4.66 10.71
CA ARG A 280 -42.91 3.80 11.45
C ARG A 280 -43.31 4.40 12.80
N GLY A 281 -43.16 5.71 12.97
CA GLY A 281 -43.49 6.41 14.21
C GLY A 281 -42.35 6.39 15.24
N VAL A 282 -41.09 6.35 14.80
CA VAL A 282 -39.93 6.49 15.70
C VAL A 282 -39.26 7.83 15.49
N PHE A 283 -39.00 8.23 14.24
CA PHE A 283 -38.29 9.47 13.97
C PHE A 283 -39.19 10.69 14.20
N MET A 284 -40.44 10.68 13.71
CA MET A 284 -41.32 11.83 13.80
C MET A 284 -41.66 12.23 15.25
N PRO A 285 -42.01 11.31 16.17
CA PRO A 285 -42.23 11.68 17.56
C PRO A 285 -41.02 12.33 18.21
N GLN A 286 -39.81 11.81 17.96
CA GLN A 286 -38.57 12.38 18.50
C GLN A 286 -38.32 13.79 17.93
N LYS A 287 -38.55 13.99 16.64
CA LYS A 287 -38.47 15.33 16.01
C LYS A 287 -39.45 16.32 16.63
N LEU A 288 -40.68 15.90 16.91
CA LEU A 288 -41.69 16.75 17.57
C LEU A 288 -41.29 17.06 19.01
N LEU A 289 -40.80 16.07 19.77
CA LEU A 289 -40.30 16.27 21.13
C LEU A 289 -39.11 17.25 21.18
N LEU A 290 -38.21 17.20 20.18
CA LEU A 290 -37.15 18.19 20.03
C LEU A 290 -37.71 19.60 19.78
N LYS A 291 -38.69 19.75 18.87
CA LYS A 291 -39.36 21.04 18.61
C LYS A 291 -40.08 21.60 19.83
N MET A 292 -40.66 20.74 20.66
CA MET A 292 -41.28 21.11 21.95
C MET A 292 -40.25 21.42 23.05
N GLY A 293 -38.95 21.27 22.78
CA GLY A 293 -37.89 21.45 23.76
C GLY A 293 -37.88 20.38 24.86
N LYS A 294 -38.47 19.20 24.63
CA LYS A 294 -38.47 18.06 25.57
C LYS A 294 -37.20 17.22 25.46
N ILE A 295 -36.57 17.20 24.28
CA ILE A 295 -35.23 16.65 24.09
C ILE A 295 -34.24 17.81 24.23
N LYS A 296 -33.43 17.78 25.28
CA LYS A 296 -32.36 18.75 25.53
C LYS A 296 -31.05 17.99 25.81
N PRO A 297 -29.89 18.53 25.41
CA PRO A 297 -28.61 17.98 25.86
C PRO A 297 -28.54 17.95 27.37
N SER A 298 -28.15 16.81 27.94
CA SER A 298 -27.92 16.70 29.38
C SER A 298 -26.60 17.37 29.77
N PRO A 299 -26.42 17.78 31.04
CA PRO A 299 -25.12 18.26 31.54
C PRO A 299 -23.98 17.27 31.25
N GLU A 300 -24.23 15.97 31.39
CA GLU A 300 -23.27 14.89 31.13
C GLU A 300 -22.86 14.84 29.64
N ALA A 301 -23.82 15.01 28.73
CA ALA A 301 -23.53 15.08 27.30
C ALA A 301 -22.65 16.29 26.95
N ILE A 302 -22.91 17.44 27.59
CA ILE A 302 -22.10 18.66 27.41
C ILE A 302 -20.68 18.44 27.93
N GLU A 303 -20.54 17.87 29.13
CA GLU A 303 -19.25 17.54 29.74
C GLU A 303 -18.47 16.54 28.88
N MET A 304 -19.12 15.51 28.36
CA MET A 304 -18.51 14.54 27.46
C MET A 304 -17.92 15.21 26.20
N HIS A 305 -18.66 16.13 25.56
CA HIS A 305 -18.16 16.86 24.39
C HIS A 305 -16.97 17.77 24.74
N MET A 306 -16.97 18.40 25.92
CA MET A 306 -15.85 19.21 26.41
C MET A 306 -14.61 18.35 26.70
N ASP A 307 -14.78 17.20 27.34
CA ASP A 307 -13.71 16.24 27.63
C ASP A 307 -13.08 15.66 26.36
N VAL A 308 -13.88 15.38 25.32
CA VAL A 308 -13.36 15.03 23.99
C VAL A 308 -12.43 16.12 23.45
N GLY A 309 -12.82 17.39 23.56
CA GLY A 309 -11.97 18.52 23.17
C GLY A 309 -10.62 18.53 23.91
N GLY A 310 -10.64 18.37 25.23
CA GLY A 310 -9.44 18.28 26.06
C GLY A 310 -8.52 17.11 25.67
N ARG A 311 -9.08 15.90 25.51
CA ARG A 311 -8.32 14.71 25.07
C ARG A 311 -7.71 14.88 23.68
N LEU A 312 -8.39 15.55 22.76
CA LEU A 312 -7.86 15.81 21.42
C LEU A 312 -6.65 16.77 21.44
N ILE A 313 -6.64 17.75 22.36
CA ILE A 313 -5.49 18.64 22.58
C ILE A 313 -4.30 17.85 23.13
N GLU A 314 -4.52 17.01 24.16
CA GLU A 314 -3.47 16.15 24.71
C GLU A 314 -2.91 15.16 23.67
N ARG A 315 -3.80 14.59 22.83
CA ARG A 315 -3.38 13.76 21.70
C ARG A 315 -2.51 14.55 20.71
N SER A 316 -2.82 15.81 20.46
CA SER A 316 -2.01 16.67 19.58
C SER A 316 -0.61 16.89 20.16
N LYS A 317 -0.50 17.17 21.47
CA LYS A 317 0.80 17.30 22.16
C LYS A 317 1.61 16.00 22.10
N GLY A 318 0.96 14.86 22.32
CA GLY A 318 1.59 13.55 22.18
C GLY A 318 2.16 13.30 20.78
N LYS A 319 1.45 13.68 19.72
CA LYS A 319 1.96 13.60 18.33
C LYS A 319 3.19 14.48 18.08
N LEU A 320 3.27 15.65 18.71
CA LEU A 320 4.45 16.51 18.60
C LEU A 320 5.68 15.85 19.26
N LEU A 321 5.50 15.21 20.41
CA LEU A 321 6.56 14.44 21.05
C LEU A 321 7.00 13.23 20.20
N SER A 322 6.05 12.51 19.60
CA SER A 322 6.37 11.33 18.78
C SER A 322 7.21 11.69 17.55
N ILE A 323 6.97 12.84 16.91
CA ILE A 323 7.82 13.33 15.80
C ILE A 323 9.30 13.39 16.23
N VAL A 324 9.59 13.88 17.43
CA VAL A 324 10.98 13.95 17.90
C VAL A 324 11.51 12.58 18.30
N ALA A 325 10.74 11.84 19.08
CA ALA A 325 11.19 10.60 19.69
C ALA A 325 11.31 9.42 18.69
N GLU A 326 10.38 9.33 17.74
CA GLU A 326 10.28 8.21 16.80
C GLU A 326 10.88 8.54 15.43
N ASP A 327 10.80 9.79 14.98
CA ASP A 327 11.27 10.15 13.63
C ASP A 327 12.63 10.87 13.66
N LEU A 328 12.71 12.07 14.26
CA LEU A 328 13.90 12.93 14.15
C LEU A 328 15.14 12.31 14.81
N TYR A 329 14.97 11.68 15.98
CA TYR A 329 16.08 11.01 16.65
C TYR A 329 16.67 9.88 15.81
N TYR A 330 15.84 8.97 15.28
CA TYR A 330 16.30 7.86 14.46
C TYR A 330 16.80 8.30 13.08
N ALA A 331 16.26 9.39 12.54
CA ALA A 331 16.78 10.02 11.32
C ALA A 331 18.22 10.55 11.48
N ALA A 332 18.63 10.93 12.69
CA ALA A 332 20.03 11.24 13.00
C ALA A 332 20.85 9.99 13.33
N LEU A 333 20.32 9.08 14.15
CA LEU A 333 21.06 7.92 14.66
C LEU A 333 21.42 6.90 13.57
N ASN A 334 20.44 6.45 12.79
CA ASN A 334 20.63 5.32 11.86
C ASN A 334 21.69 5.61 10.77
N PRO A 335 21.72 6.81 10.16
CA PRO A 335 22.78 7.17 9.21
C PRO A 335 24.16 7.24 9.86
N SER A 336 24.24 7.65 11.13
CA SER A 336 25.48 7.69 11.91
C SER A 336 26.05 6.30 12.14
N GLN A 337 25.19 5.36 12.59
CA GLN A 337 25.57 3.95 12.71
C GLN A 337 25.99 3.37 11.36
N SER A 338 25.28 3.70 10.28
CA SER A 338 25.62 3.25 8.92
C SER A 338 27.01 3.72 8.48
N ALA A 339 27.37 4.98 8.79
CA ALA A 339 28.70 5.51 8.51
C ALA A 339 29.79 4.75 9.29
N LEU A 340 29.54 4.45 10.58
CA LEU A 340 30.45 3.65 11.40
C LEU A 340 30.60 2.21 10.89
N MET A 341 29.51 1.59 10.44
CA MET A 341 29.53 0.25 9.84
C MET A 341 30.40 0.18 8.59
N LEU A 342 30.36 1.23 7.74
CA LEU A 342 31.26 1.33 6.58
C LEU A 342 32.74 1.49 6.96
N GLN A 343 33.04 1.87 8.20
CA GLN A 343 34.40 1.88 8.76
C GLN A 343 34.77 0.57 9.47
N GLY A 344 33.90 -0.45 9.43
CA GLY A 344 34.16 -1.76 10.02
C GLY A 344 33.77 -1.90 11.49
N TYR A 345 33.09 -0.91 12.07
CA TYR A 345 32.56 -1.00 13.43
C TYR A 345 31.21 -1.75 13.43
N PRO A 346 30.93 -2.61 14.41
CA PRO A 346 29.60 -3.19 14.56
C PRO A 346 28.57 -2.09 14.91
N PRO A 347 27.26 -2.35 14.72
CA PRO A 347 26.21 -1.47 15.21
C PRO A 347 26.40 -1.21 16.71
N SER A 348 26.59 0.06 17.09
CA SER A 348 26.90 0.47 18.46
C SER A 348 25.65 1.00 19.18
N THR A 349 25.70 1.04 20.51
CA THR A 349 24.63 1.69 21.30
C THR A 349 24.57 3.19 21.00
N PRO A 350 23.43 3.88 21.21
CA PRO A 350 23.34 5.32 20.89
C PRO A 350 24.42 6.20 21.55
N ARG A 351 24.76 5.93 22.81
CA ARG A 351 25.81 6.65 23.54
C ARG A 351 27.18 6.42 22.92
N GLU A 352 27.45 5.17 22.55
CA GLU A 352 28.69 4.79 21.89
C GLU A 352 28.76 5.34 20.47
N THR A 353 27.66 5.36 19.72
CA THR A 353 27.56 5.98 18.39
C THR A 353 28.01 7.43 18.47
N MET A 354 27.47 8.24 19.39
CA MET A 354 27.87 9.65 19.53
C MET A 354 29.38 9.80 19.81
N ARG A 355 29.93 8.96 20.70
CA ARG A 355 31.37 8.96 21.01
C ARG A 355 32.22 8.60 19.79
N LEU A 356 31.86 7.53 19.09
CA LEU A 356 32.56 7.06 17.90
C LEU A 356 32.47 8.06 16.75
N MET A 357 31.34 8.77 16.60
CA MET A 357 31.19 9.82 15.62
C MET A 357 32.20 10.95 15.85
N ASP A 358 32.40 11.39 17.10
CA ASP A 358 33.43 12.38 17.45
C ASP A 358 34.86 11.83 17.23
N GLU A 359 35.15 10.63 17.73
CA GLU A 359 36.50 10.05 17.63
C GLU A 359 36.92 9.78 16.18
N ILE A 360 36.03 9.25 15.36
CA ILE A 360 36.35 8.81 14.00
C ILE A 360 36.13 9.94 13.00
N PHE A 361 34.93 10.51 12.93
CA PHE A 361 34.60 11.45 11.85
C PHE A 361 35.04 12.89 12.12
N VAL A 362 35.17 13.29 13.39
CA VAL A 362 35.69 14.62 13.74
C VAL A 362 37.21 14.60 13.93
N LYS A 363 37.73 13.74 14.82
CA LYS A 363 39.16 13.76 15.18
C LYS A 363 40.06 13.06 14.15
N LYS A 364 39.73 11.82 13.78
CA LYS A 364 40.60 10.98 12.93
C LYS A 364 40.48 11.33 11.44
N GLU A 365 39.28 11.23 10.87
CA GLU A 365 39.03 11.42 9.44
C GLU A 365 38.79 12.89 9.07
N LYS A 366 38.45 13.75 10.05
CA LYS A 366 38.17 15.19 9.87
C LYS A 366 37.14 15.49 8.78
N LEU A 367 36.14 14.62 8.66
CA LEU A 367 35.03 14.73 7.70
C LEU A 367 33.84 15.50 8.27
N MET A 368 33.80 15.69 9.60
CA MET A 368 32.77 16.42 10.32
C MET A 368 33.40 17.38 11.32
N THR A 369 32.63 18.38 11.75
CA THR A 369 32.97 19.25 12.87
C THR A 369 32.23 18.79 14.13
N SER A 370 32.71 19.19 15.31
CA SER A 370 32.00 18.92 16.58
C SER A 370 30.57 19.47 16.57
N LYS A 371 30.35 20.61 15.90
CA LYS A 371 29.02 21.23 15.75
C LYS A 371 28.06 20.34 14.96
N ASP A 372 28.57 19.56 14.01
CA ASP A 372 27.73 18.65 13.23
C ASP A 372 27.20 17.51 14.12
N VAL A 373 28.06 16.92 14.95
CA VAL A 373 27.67 15.83 15.87
C VAL A 373 26.70 16.31 16.96
N GLU A 374 26.67 17.61 17.25
CA GLU A 374 25.76 18.19 18.25
C GLU A 374 24.28 17.99 17.88
N ALA A 375 23.93 17.96 16.59
CA ALA A 375 22.55 17.68 16.16
C ALA A 375 22.07 16.28 16.63
N LEU A 376 22.93 15.27 16.50
CA LEU A 376 22.66 13.91 17.00
C LEU A 376 22.55 13.89 18.53
N LYS A 377 23.45 14.60 19.23
CA LYS A 377 23.46 14.67 20.70
C LYS A 377 22.20 15.35 21.25
N ASN A 378 21.79 16.45 20.63
CA ASN A 378 20.57 17.18 20.99
C ASN A 378 19.34 16.31 20.77
N ALA A 379 19.21 15.68 19.60
CA ALA A 379 18.09 14.79 19.31
C ALA A 379 18.01 13.62 20.31
N PHE A 380 19.16 13.00 20.64
CA PHE A 380 19.22 11.94 21.65
C PHE A 380 18.84 12.44 23.06
N LYS A 381 19.31 13.61 23.46
CA LYS A 381 18.98 14.19 24.77
C LYS A 381 17.48 14.39 24.91
N ILE A 382 16.86 15.03 23.92
CA ILE A 382 15.42 15.30 23.92
C ILE A 382 14.64 13.99 23.89
N TYR A 383 15.03 13.02 23.06
CA TYR A 383 14.44 11.68 23.06
C TYR A 383 14.47 11.04 24.46
N LYS A 384 15.61 11.07 25.15
CA LYS A 384 15.72 10.51 26.52
C LYS A 384 14.87 11.27 27.54
N GLU A 385 14.68 12.57 27.37
CA GLU A 385 13.77 13.36 28.22
C GLU A 385 12.30 12.98 27.99
N ILE A 386 11.91 12.70 26.75
CA ILE A 386 10.57 12.22 26.39
C ILE A 386 10.35 10.79 26.91
N GLU A 387 11.29 9.88 26.66
CA GLU A 387 11.21 8.47 27.06
C GLU A 387 11.08 8.31 28.58
N HIS A 388 11.77 9.14 29.35
CA HIS A 388 11.67 9.14 30.81
C HIS A 388 10.47 9.95 31.34
N GLY A 389 9.60 10.46 30.47
CA GLY A 389 8.43 11.27 30.84
C GLY A 389 8.76 12.62 31.49
N LYS A 390 10.01 13.09 31.36
CA LYS A 390 10.44 14.40 31.88
C LYS A 390 9.93 15.54 31.02
N LEU A 391 9.98 15.36 29.69
CA LEU A 391 9.43 16.31 28.72
C LEU A 391 8.05 15.84 28.28
N LYS A 392 7.00 16.57 28.69
CA LYS A 392 5.60 16.25 28.40
C LYS A 392 4.99 17.06 27.27
N GLU A 393 5.64 18.15 26.89
CA GLU A 393 5.18 19.04 25.83
C GLU A 393 6.36 19.63 25.07
N ILE A 394 6.18 19.84 23.77
CA ILE A 394 7.15 20.50 22.91
C ILE A 394 6.42 21.42 21.93
N SER A 395 6.95 22.61 21.71
CA SER A 395 6.35 23.58 20.79
C SER A 395 6.59 23.20 19.33
N GLY A 396 5.67 23.55 18.43
CA GLY A 396 5.86 23.36 16.98
C GLY A 396 7.13 24.07 16.47
N LYS A 397 7.45 25.26 17.00
CA LYS A 397 8.68 25.99 16.66
C LYS A 397 9.95 25.21 17.01
N GLU A 398 9.94 24.48 18.13
CA GLU A 398 11.07 23.64 18.52
C GLU A 398 11.21 22.44 17.59
N ILE A 399 10.10 21.83 17.17
CA ILE A 399 10.10 20.75 16.17
C ILE A 399 10.65 21.24 14.83
N ASP A 400 10.24 22.42 14.36
CA ASP A 400 10.75 23.00 13.12
C ASP A 400 12.27 23.21 13.21
N ARG A 401 12.77 23.69 14.36
CA ARG A 401 14.20 23.86 14.60
C ARG A 401 14.95 22.52 14.55
N LEU A 402 14.47 21.51 15.28
CA LEU A 402 15.08 20.17 15.32
C LEU A 402 15.05 19.50 13.95
N THR A 403 13.95 19.64 13.21
CA THR A 403 13.80 19.10 11.85
C THR A 403 14.86 19.67 10.93
N LYS A 404 15.11 20.98 11.01
CA LYS A 404 16.18 21.63 10.23
C LYS A 404 17.57 21.14 10.64
N GLU A 405 17.87 21.11 11.94
CA GLU A 405 19.16 20.64 12.47
C GLU A 405 19.46 19.19 12.04
N VAL A 406 18.48 18.29 12.18
CA VAL A 406 18.60 16.88 11.80
C VAL A 406 18.70 16.72 10.28
N SER A 407 17.95 17.49 9.49
CA SER A 407 18.03 17.45 8.02
C SER A 407 19.41 17.89 7.51
N ASP A 408 19.95 18.98 8.05
CA ASP A 408 21.28 19.47 7.69
C ASP A 408 22.37 18.44 8.06
N TYR A 409 22.24 17.81 9.22
CA TYR A 409 23.11 16.71 9.66
C TYR A 409 23.02 15.48 8.75
N PHE A 410 21.80 15.04 8.44
CA PHE A 410 21.54 13.90 7.56
C PHE A 410 22.18 14.10 6.18
N ASN A 411 22.00 15.28 5.59
CA ASN A 411 22.58 15.60 4.30
C ASN A 411 24.11 15.54 4.30
N LYS A 412 24.76 15.99 5.39
CA LYS A 412 26.22 15.86 5.56
C LYS A 412 26.64 14.39 5.66
N ILE A 413 25.99 13.60 6.51
CA ILE A 413 26.29 12.17 6.64
C ILE A 413 26.08 11.44 5.32
N LYS A 414 25.02 11.74 4.58
CA LYS A 414 24.74 11.13 3.27
C LYS A 414 25.89 11.35 2.28
N VAL A 415 26.50 12.54 2.28
CA VAL A 415 27.69 12.82 1.46
C VAL A 415 28.89 12.02 1.94
N ILE A 416 29.10 11.91 3.25
CA ILE A 416 30.20 11.14 3.86
C ILE A 416 30.04 9.65 3.53
N VAL A 417 28.88 9.06 3.79
CA VAL A 417 28.53 7.67 3.49
C VAL A 417 28.85 7.35 2.03
N LYS A 418 28.41 8.18 1.06
CA LYS A 418 28.74 8.00 -0.36
C LYS A 418 30.25 7.99 -0.65
N LYS A 419 31.04 8.81 0.07
CA LYS A 419 32.50 8.82 -0.06
C LYS A 419 33.11 7.55 0.54
N LEU A 420 32.64 7.12 1.70
CA LEU A 420 33.11 5.90 2.38
C LEU A 420 32.77 4.64 1.58
N GLU A 421 31.57 4.56 1.00
CA GLU A 421 31.16 3.47 0.11
C GLU A 421 32.12 3.32 -1.06
N LYS A 422 32.48 4.42 -1.74
CA LYS A 422 33.47 4.39 -2.83
C LYS A 422 34.83 3.88 -2.36
N LYS A 423 35.29 4.28 -1.17
CA LYS A 423 36.54 3.80 -0.57
C LYS A 423 36.47 2.30 -0.25
N ALA A 424 35.36 1.83 0.33
CA ALA A 424 35.13 0.42 0.66
C ALA A 424 35.06 -0.47 -0.60
N VAL A 425 34.39 0.01 -1.66
CA VAL A 425 34.34 -0.67 -2.97
C VAL A 425 35.75 -0.82 -3.54
N ARG A 426 36.56 0.25 -3.54
CA ARG A 426 37.96 0.19 -4.02
C ARG A 426 38.82 -0.76 -3.20
N ALA A 427 38.72 -0.73 -1.87
CA ALA A 427 39.45 -1.63 -0.98
C ALA A 427 39.08 -3.09 -1.24
N THR A 428 37.78 -3.39 -1.37
CA THR A 428 37.30 -4.74 -1.67
C THR A 428 37.77 -5.23 -3.04
N ALA A 429 37.77 -4.37 -4.05
CA ALA A 429 38.29 -4.68 -5.38
C ALA A 429 39.81 -4.97 -5.36
N SER A 430 40.57 -4.18 -4.59
CA SER A 430 42.02 -4.40 -4.39
C SER A 430 42.31 -5.74 -3.74
N ASN A 431 41.60 -6.08 -2.64
CA ASN A 431 41.79 -7.34 -1.93
C ASN A 431 41.46 -8.55 -2.81
N LEU A 432 40.40 -8.45 -3.64
CA LEU A 432 40.05 -9.50 -4.60
C LEU A 432 41.15 -9.68 -5.66
N LEU A 433 41.69 -8.58 -6.17
CA LEU A 433 42.77 -8.59 -7.16
C LEU A 433 44.04 -9.22 -6.59
N GLU A 434 44.40 -8.87 -5.35
CA GLU A 434 45.57 -9.42 -4.65
C GLU A 434 45.42 -10.93 -4.45
N ALA A 435 44.31 -11.40 -3.87
CA ALA A 435 44.04 -12.81 -3.65
C ALA A 435 44.06 -13.64 -4.96
N LEU A 436 43.49 -13.12 -6.05
CA LEU A 436 43.55 -13.77 -7.36
C LEU A 436 44.97 -13.80 -7.94
N THR A 437 45.72 -12.71 -7.79
CA THR A 437 47.10 -12.61 -8.28
C THR A 437 47.99 -13.62 -7.55
N GLU A 438 47.88 -13.71 -6.23
CA GLU A 438 48.64 -14.67 -5.42
C GLU A 438 48.32 -16.12 -5.79
N ALA A 439 47.03 -16.45 -5.93
CA ALA A 439 46.61 -17.79 -6.34
C ALA A 439 47.13 -18.16 -7.74
N LEU A 440 47.13 -17.20 -8.67
CA LEU A 440 47.70 -17.41 -10.00
C LEU A 440 49.22 -17.58 -9.97
N VAL A 441 49.94 -16.75 -9.22
CA VAL A 441 51.40 -16.87 -9.09
C VAL A 441 51.79 -18.25 -8.55
N ASN A 442 51.09 -18.72 -7.52
CA ASN A 442 51.29 -20.06 -6.97
C ASN A 442 51.06 -21.14 -8.05
N LEU A 443 49.93 -21.06 -8.76
CA LEU A 443 49.62 -22.01 -9.82
C LEU A 443 50.66 -21.99 -10.96
N MET A 444 51.10 -20.81 -11.41
CA MET A 444 52.12 -20.70 -12.46
C MET A 444 53.44 -21.35 -12.03
N SER A 445 53.84 -21.20 -10.76
CA SER A 445 55.03 -21.85 -10.22
C SER A 445 54.95 -23.37 -10.32
N LEU A 446 53.81 -23.97 -9.97
CA LEU A 446 53.60 -25.43 -10.01
C LEU A 446 53.56 -25.97 -11.45
N GLU A 447 53.07 -25.16 -12.39
CA GLU A 447 53.02 -25.49 -13.81
C GLU A 447 54.35 -25.23 -14.55
N ASN A 448 55.41 -24.81 -13.83
CA ASN A 448 56.70 -24.41 -14.38
C ASN A 448 56.58 -23.28 -15.43
N LEU A 449 55.67 -22.35 -15.20
CA LEU A 449 55.44 -21.17 -16.02
C LEU A 449 55.99 -19.90 -15.34
N SER A 450 56.27 -18.85 -16.13
CA SER A 450 56.70 -17.55 -15.59
C SER A 450 55.68 -17.01 -14.58
N THR A 451 56.18 -16.61 -13.41
CA THR A 451 55.40 -16.02 -12.30
C THR A 451 55.33 -14.49 -12.39
N ASN A 452 55.92 -13.89 -13.43
CA ASN A 452 55.84 -12.44 -13.65
C ASN A 452 54.39 -12.00 -13.81
N LYS A 453 53.98 -10.95 -13.08
CA LYS A 453 52.59 -10.44 -13.09
C LYS A 453 52.09 -10.09 -14.49
N ALA A 454 52.96 -9.59 -15.37
CA ALA A 454 52.63 -9.24 -16.75
C ALA A 454 52.28 -10.46 -17.62
N ASP A 455 52.80 -11.65 -17.28
CA ASP A 455 52.64 -12.87 -18.05
C ASP A 455 51.47 -13.74 -17.56
N LEU A 456 50.86 -13.43 -16.40
CA LEU A 456 49.87 -14.31 -15.76
C LEU A 456 48.67 -14.62 -16.65
N THR A 457 48.10 -13.63 -17.34
CA THR A 457 46.96 -13.83 -18.25
C THR A 457 47.34 -14.62 -19.50
N LYS A 458 48.53 -14.36 -20.04
CA LYS A 458 49.10 -15.11 -21.17
C LYS A 458 49.35 -16.57 -20.80
N ASN A 459 49.94 -16.81 -19.63
CA ASN A 459 50.23 -18.16 -19.14
C ASN A 459 48.96 -18.93 -18.75
N PHE A 460 47.96 -18.25 -18.18
CA PHE A 460 46.65 -18.86 -17.93
C PHE A 460 45.99 -19.38 -19.22
N SER A 461 46.23 -18.72 -20.36
CA SER A 461 45.75 -19.20 -21.66
C SER A 461 46.33 -20.55 -22.05
N LYS A 462 47.56 -20.87 -21.64
CA LYS A 462 48.18 -22.18 -21.86
C LYS A 462 47.47 -23.28 -21.06
N LEU A 463 47.00 -22.96 -19.86
CA LEU A 463 46.23 -23.90 -19.03
C LEU A 463 44.83 -24.15 -19.59
N VAL A 464 44.25 -23.17 -20.28
CA VAL A 464 43.01 -23.35 -21.06
C VAL A 464 43.25 -24.29 -22.24
N THR A 465 44.34 -24.12 -22.99
CA THR A 465 44.66 -25.03 -24.11
C THR A 465 44.96 -26.45 -23.65
N LYS A 466 45.50 -26.63 -22.43
CA LYS A 466 45.68 -27.95 -21.80
C LYS A 466 44.37 -28.57 -21.29
N GLY A 467 43.25 -27.84 -21.32
CA GLY A 467 41.93 -28.32 -20.86
C GLY A 467 41.68 -28.20 -19.34
N HIS A 468 42.61 -27.64 -18.56
CA HIS A 468 42.41 -27.46 -17.10
C HIS A 468 41.39 -26.36 -16.77
N PHE A 469 41.26 -25.38 -17.67
CA PHE A 469 40.29 -24.28 -17.57
C PHE A 469 39.58 -24.07 -18.91
N ASN A 470 38.42 -23.42 -18.90
CA ASN A 470 37.65 -23.14 -20.12
C ASN A 470 37.78 -21.68 -20.58
N LYS A 471 37.28 -21.38 -21.78
CA LYS A 471 37.33 -20.03 -22.36
C LYS A 471 36.59 -18.99 -21.52
N ARG A 472 35.44 -19.37 -20.94
CA ARG A 472 34.62 -18.49 -20.08
C ARG A 472 35.37 -18.09 -18.80
N GLU A 473 36.14 -19.00 -18.22
CA GLU A 473 36.98 -18.75 -17.04
C GLU A 473 38.14 -17.78 -17.35
N LYS A 474 38.72 -17.86 -18.55
CA LYS A 474 39.71 -16.90 -19.03
C LYS A 474 39.11 -15.51 -19.25
N GLU A 475 37.92 -15.43 -19.85
CA GLU A 475 37.20 -14.16 -20.01
C GLU A 475 36.86 -13.55 -18.65
N LEU A 476 36.35 -14.36 -17.72
CA LEU A 476 36.08 -13.93 -16.34
C LEU A 476 37.35 -13.44 -15.64
N LEU A 477 38.48 -14.13 -15.79
CA LEU A 477 39.75 -13.69 -15.22
C LEU A 477 40.17 -12.33 -15.78
N THR A 478 40.14 -12.17 -17.10
CA THR A 478 40.51 -10.92 -17.77
C THR A 478 39.62 -9.77 -17.33
N ASN A 479 38.30 -9.99 -17.35
CA ASN A 479 37.31 -9.02 -16.89
C ASN A 479 37.53 -8.65 -15.43
N THR A 480 37.88 -9.61 -14.57
CA THR A 480 38.15 -9.33 -13.16
C THR A 480 39.40 -8.47 -12.98
N LEU A 481 40.48 -8.78 -13.68
CA LEU A 481 41.73 -8.00 -13.62
C LEU A 481 41.59 -6.59 -14.19
N GLU A 482 40.68 -6.36 -15.13
CA GLU A 482 40.40 -5.05 -15.72
C GLU A 482 39.38 -4.24 -14.90
N LEU A 483 38.30 -4.86 -14.46
CA LEU A 483 37.23 -4.19 -13.70
C LEU A 483 37.66 -3.84 -12.28
N THR A 484 38.49 -4.64 -11.61
CA THR A 484 39.01 -4.26 -10.27
C THR A 484 39.88 -3.01 -10.34
N LYS A 485 40.54 -2.72 -11.48
CA LYS A 485 41.31 -1.49 -11.71
C LYS A 485 40.42 -0.26 -11.94
N LYS A 486 39.16 -0.44 -12.34
CA LYS A 486 38.21 0.62 -12.71
C LYS A 486 36.96 0.69 -11.82
N ALA A 487 36.88 -0.16 -10.78
CA ALA A 487 35.67 -0.39 -10.02
C ALA A 487 35.12 0.91 -9.39
N SER A 488 33.88 1.25 -9.76
CA SER A 488 33.17 2.43 -9.26
C SER A 488 31.74 2.12 -8.77
N SER A 489 31.18 0.96 -9.13
CA SER A 489 29.84 0.50 -8.71
C SER A 489 29.90 -0.70 -7.77
N LYS A 490 29.05 -0.68 -6.73
CA LYS A 490 28.88 -1.75 -5.73
C LYS A 490 28.26 -3.00 -6.33
N GLU A 491 27.27 -2.84 -7.22
CA GLU A 491 26.53 -3.94 -7.85
C GLU A 491 27.42 -4.73 -8.80
N GLU A 492 28.22 -4.02 -9.61
CA GLU A 492 29.20 -4.64 -10.51
C GLU A 492 30.25 -5.41 -9.72
N LEU A 493 30.76 -4.84 -8.62
CA LEU A 493 31.77 -5.50 -7.80
C LEU A 493 31.25 -6.75 -7.09
N GLU A 494 30.02 -6.73 -6.57
CA GLU A 494 29.42 -7.91 -5.92
C GLU A 494 29.16 -9.05 -6.91
N LYS A 495 28.67 -8.73 -8.11
CA LYS A 495 28.54 -9.74 -9.19
C LYS A 495 29.91 -10.32 -9.54
N LEU A 496 30.89 -9.46 -9.76
CA LEU A 496 32.26 -9.85 -10.08
C LEU A 496 32.87 -10.71 -8.96
N ARG A 497 32.67 -10.35 -7.69
CA ARG A 497 33.16 -11.09 -6.53
C ARG A 497 32.57 -12.49 -6.48
N ARG A 498 31.27 -12.65 -6.73
CA ARG A 498 30.61 -13.97 -6.72
C ARG A 498 31.20 -14.91 -7.78
N GLU A 499 31.31 -14.43 -9.01
CA GLU A 499 31.85 -15.20 -10.13
C GLU A 499 33.34 -15.49 -9.93
N SER A 500 34.12 -14.48 -9.53
CA SER A 500 35.56 -14.60 -9.26
C SER A 500 35.88 -15.54 -8.10
N SER A 501 35.03 -15.61 -7.09
CA SER A 501 35.23 -16.53 -5.95
C SER A 501 35.15 -18.00 -6.38
N GLN A 502 34.29 -18.32 -7.37
CA GLN A 502 34.23 -19.67 -7.93
C GLN A 502 35.51 -20.00 -8.71
N LEU A 503 35.98 -19.05 -9.52
CA LEU A 503 37.23 -19.19 -10.28
C LEU A 503 38.43 -19.34 -9.33
N LEU A 504 38.55 -18.49 -8.31
CA LEU A 504 39.60 -18.54 -7.29
C LEU A 504 39.67 -19.93 -6.64
N ARG A 505 38.51 -20.47 -6.21
CA ARG A 505 38.44 -21.83 -5.65
C ARG A 505 38.84 -22.91 -6.64
N LYS A 506 38.59 -22.73 -7.93
CA LYS A 506 39.02 -23.68 -8.97
C LYS A 506 40.54 -23.62 -9.17
N ILE A 507 41.11 -22.41 -9.24
CA ILE A 507 42.56 -22.19 -9.31
C ILE A 507 43.26 -22.84 -8.12
N GLN A 508 42.78 -22.59 -6.90
CA GLN A 508 43.34 -23.18 -5.68
C GLN A 508 43.25 -24.70 -5.67
N ARG A 509 42.11 -25.28 -6.08
CA ARG A 509 41.96 -26.74 -6.19
C ARG A 509 42.92 -27.34 -7.21
N HIS A 510 43.07 -26.72 -8.38
CA HIS A 510 44.03 -27.20 -9.39
C HIS A 510 45.47 -27.11 -8.89
N ALA A 511 45.84 -26.00 -8.23
CA ALA A 511 47.15 -25.87 -7.59
C ALA A 511 47.38 -26.96 -6.52
N GLN A 512 46.38 -27.26 -5.69
CA GLN A 512 46.47 -28.36 -4.72
C GLN A 512 46.64 -29.73 -5.39
N THR A 513 45.93 -29.98 -6.49
CA THR A 513 46.08 -31.22 -7.28
C THR A 513 47.48 -31.35 -7.86
N GLU A 514 48.02 -30.31 -8.48
CA GLU A 514 49.39 -30.34 -9.01
C GLU A 514 50.43 -30.52 -7.91
N ARG A 515 50.23 -29.86 -6.76
CA ARG A 515 51.07 -30.06 -5.59
C ARG A 515 51.00 -31.49 -5.06
N GLY A 516 49.81 -32.11 -5.04
CA GLY A 516 49.63 -33.52 -4.67
C GLY A 516 50.37 -34.47 -5.62
N LYS A 517 50.43 -34.15 -6.92
CA LYS A 517 51.22 -34.92 -7.89
C LYS A 517 52.72 -34.78 -7.66
N GLU A 518 53.22 -33.59 -7.29
CA GLU A 518 54.63 -33.42 -6.90
C GLU A 518 54.96 -34.26 -5.67
N ILE A 519 54.11 -34.19 -4.63
CA ILE A 519 54.28 -34.98 -3.40
C ILE A 519 54.25 -36.47 -3.72
N GLY A 520 53.32 -36.94 -4.55
CA GLY A 520 53.24 -38.33 -4.98
C GLY A 520 54.52 -38.83 -5.64
N ARG A 521 55.15 -38.03 -6.51
CA ARG A 521 56.44 -38.36 -7.16
C ARG A 521 57.61 -38.48 -6.18
N ALA A 522 57.55 -37.76 -5.08
CA ALA A 522 58.57 -37.77 -4.04
C ALA A 522 58.23 -38.71 -2.87
N LYS A 523 57.11 -39.43 -2.95
CA LYS A 523 56.65 -40.36 -1.92
C LYS A 523 56.89 -41.80 -2.36
N ILE A 524 57.47 -42.58 -1.47
CA ILE A 524 57.65 -44.02 -1.62
C ILE A 524 56.80 -44.70 -0.56
N ARG A 525 56.05 -45.72 -0.96
CA ARG A 525 55.33 -46.57 -0.01
C ARG A 525 56.13 -47.83 0.25
N VAL A 526 56.25 -48.19 1.52
CA VAL A 526 56.90 -49.43 1.95
C VAL A 526 55.90 -50.34 2.64
N LYS A 527 56.09 -51.65 2.53
CA LYS A 527 55.38 -52.67 3.29
C LYS A 527 56.38 -53.46 4.13
N TYR A 528 56.07 -53.67 5.40
CA TYR A 528 56.92 -54.45 6.30
C TYR A 528 56.01 -55.25 7.25
N GLY A 529 56.10 -56.58 7.18
CA GLY A 529 55.05 -57.45 7.74
C GLY A 529 53.68 -57.13 7.11
N ASP A 530 52.68 -56.88 7.96
CA ASP A 530 51.32 -56.46 7.56
C ASP A 530 51.09 -54.94 7.61
N GLN A 531 52.13 -54.14 7.88
CA GLN A 531 52.05 -52.69 8.00
C GLN A 531 52.51 -51.97 6.73
N PHE A 532 51.97 -50.78 6.50
CA PHE A 532 52.35 -49.90 5.38
C PHE A 532 52.94 -48.58 5.90
N GLY A 533 54.09 -48.18 5.37
CA GLY A 533 54.74 -46.90 5.68
C GLY A 533 54.82 -45.99 4.46
N ASP A 534 54.86 -44.67 4.68
CA ASP A 534 55.08 -43.68 3.62
C ASP A 534 56.38 -42.90 3.91
N ILE A 535 57.28 -42.86 2.91
CA ILE A 535 58.58 -42.17 2.97
C ILE A 535 58.55 -41.01 1.99
N TYR A 536 58.77 -39.79 2.48
CA TYR A 536 58.80 -38.57 1.69
C TYR A 536 60.24 -38.11 1.51
N LEU A 537 60.71 -38.06 0.25
CA LEU A 537 62.06 -37.67 -0.13
C LEU A 537 62.08 -36.21 -0.58
N LEU A 538 62.34 -35.30 0.36
CA LEU A 538 62.25 -33.85 0.17
C LEU A 538 63.65 -33.22 0.07
N ASP A 539 64.36 -33.59 -1.01
CA ASP A 539 65.76 -33.20 -1.27
C ASP A 539 66.72 -33.69 -0.15
N LYS A 540 67.11 -32.81 0.78
CA LYS A 540 68.05 -33.15 1.86
C LYS A 540 67.38 -33.72 3.11
N GLU A 541 66.06 -33.57 3.23
CA GLU A 541 65.29 -34.06 4.37
C GLU A 541 64.37 -35.20 3.96
N ILE A 542 64.37 -36.26 4.75
CA ILE A 542 63.53 -37.42 4.56
C ILE A 542 62.62 -37.54 5.75
N TYR A 543 61.32 -37.66 5.49
CA TYR A 543 60.31 -37.96 6.48
C TYR A 543 59.80 -39.37 6.27
N MET A 544 59.66 -40.12 7.35
CA MET A 544 59.19 -41.50 7.35
C MET A 544 58.02 -41.59 8.30
N VAL A 545 56.86 -41.89 7.73
CA VAL A 545 55.66 -42.26 8.47
C VAL A 545 55.69 -43.78 8.58
N GLY A 546 55.62 -44.29 9.82
CA GLY A 546 55.44 -45.72 10.09
C GLY A 546 54.05 -46.19 9.64
N ASP A 547 53.47 -47.13 10.36
CA ASP A 547 52.16 -47.69 10.00
C ASP A 547 51.09 -46.62 9.75
N ILE A 548 50.74 -46.42 8.48
CA ILE A 548 49.80 -45.39 8.02
C ILE A 548 48.36 -45.71 8.38
N ASP A 549 48.07 -46.98 8.69
CA ASP A 549 46.75 -47.48 9.09
C ASP A 549 46.56 -47.45 10.62
N SER A 550 47.63 -47.16 11.38
CA SER A 550 47.57 -46.96 12.81
C SER A 550 46.82 -45.68 13.21
N GLN A 551 46.08 -45.74 14.32
CA GLN A 551 45.42 -44.57 14.92
C GLN A 551 46.42 -43.48 15.32
N THR A 552 47.65 -43.87 15.67
CA THR A 552 48.73 -42.94 16.01
C THR A 552 49.90 -43.13 15.05
N LYS A 553 49.99 -42.25 14.06
CA LYS A 553 51.06 -42.28 13.06
C LYS A 553 52.37 -41.83 13.68
N VAL A 554 53.32 -42.75 13.79
CA VAL A 554 54.69 -42.43 14.22
C VAL A 554 55.43 -41.80 13.06
N VAL A 555 55.91 -40.56 13.24
CA VAL A 555 56.67 -39.84 12.23
C VAL A 555 58.10 -39.69 12.71
N SER A 556 59.04 -39.95 11.81
CA SER A 556 60.46 -39.74 12.04
C SER A 556 61.08 -38.98 10.87
N LYS A 557 62.18 -38.29 11.12
CA LYS A 557 62.90 -37.52 10.10
C LYS A 557 64.39 -37.79 10.16
N ALA A 558 65.03 -37.71 9.01
CA ALA A 558 66.47 -37.88 8.87
C ALA A 558 67.00 -37.00 7.73
N ARG A 559 68.29 -36.68 7.75
CA ARG A 559 68.96 -35.95 6.67
C ARG A 559 69.60 -36.93 5.70
N MET A 560 69.40 -36.76 4.40
CA MET A 560 70.11 -37.53 3.38
C MET A 560 71.58 -37.06 3.29
N LEU A 561 72.53 -37.98 3.47
CA LEU A 561 73.96 -37.70 3.33
C LEU A 561 74.38 -37.75 1.84
N PRO A 562 75.49 -37.08 1.43
CA PRO A 562 75.97 -37.14 0.05
C PRO A 562 76.23 -38.57 -0.48
N SER A 563 76.62 -39.48 0.43
CA SER A 563 76.81 -40.91 0.15
C SER A 563 75.51 -41.65 -0.20
N GLY A 564 74.33 -41.10 0.11
CA GLY A 564 73.03 -41.73 -0.11
C GLY A 564 72.41 -42.39 1.13
N ASN A 565 73.14 -42.46 2.24
CA ASN A 565 72.66 -43.00 3.51
C ASN A 565 71.82 -41.98 4.30
N LEU A 566 71.00 -42.48 5.22
CA LEU A 566 70.33 -41.69 6.24
C LEU A 566 71.33 -41.27 7.33
N GLY A 567 71.32 -39.99 7.67
CA GLY A 567 71.91 -39.51 8.92
C GLY A 567 71.11 -39.98 10.15
N THR A 568 71.41 -39.43 11.32
CA THR A 568 70.73 -39.79 12.57
C THR A 568 69.20 -39.56 12.45
N VAL A 569 68.43 -40.63 12.63
CA VAL A 569 66.96 -40.59 12.65
C VAL A 569 66.49 -39.95 13.96
N LYS A 570 65.57 -38.99 13.86
CA LYS A 570 64.98 -38.29 14.99
C LYS A 570 63.45 -38.39 14.94
N PRO A 571 62.75 -38.41 16.09
CA PRO A 571 61.30 -38.26 16.12
C PRO A 571 60.85 -36.94 15.46
N SER A 572 59.68 -36.98 14.84
CA SER A 572 59.00 -35.82 14.25
C SER A 572 57.48 -35.97 14.43
N SER A 573 56.69 -35.07 13.85
CA SER A 573 55.24 -35.05 13.95
C SER A 573 54.58 -34.91 12.58
N MET A 574 53.30 -35.32 12.51
CA MET A 574 52.47 -35.08 11.32
C MET A 574 52.34 -33.59 11.01
N GLU A 575 52.25 -32.73 12.04
CA GLU A 575 52.18 -31.27 11.87
C GLU A 575 53.44 -30.69 11.21
N GLU A 576 54.62 -31.18 11.59
CA GLU A 576 55.89 -30.76 10.98
C GLU A 576 55.96 -31.20 9.52
N LEU A 577 55.56 -32.45 9.23
CA LEU A 577 55.51 -33.00 7.89
C LEU A 577 54.55 -32.20 6.97
N ASP A 578 53.32 -31.95 7.41
CA ASP A 578 52.33 -31.21 6.63
C ASP A 578 52.79 -29.78 6.30
N LYS A 579 53.45 -29.12 7.26
CA LYS A 579 54.03 -27.80 7.07
C LYS A 579 55.14 -27.79 6.02
N ILE A 580 55.93 -28.86 5.93
CA ILE A 580 57.03 -28.97 4.96
C ILE A 580 56.50 -29.38 3.59
N LEU A 581 55.52 -30.28 3.51
CA LEU A 581 54.88 -30.66 2.25
C LEU A 581 54.19 -29.47 1.55
N THR A 582 53.73 -28.48 2.31
CA THR A 582 53.13 -27.26 1.77
C THR A 582 54.15 -26.20 1.32
N THR A 583 55.38 -26.21 1.84
CA THR A 583 56.35 -25.11 1.64
C THR A 583 57.64 -25.51 0.91
N ALA A 584 58.04 -26.77 0.97
CA ALA A 584 59.32 -27.24 0.41
C ALA A 584 59.32 -27.30 -1.12
N LYS A 585 60.48 -27.11 -1.74
CA LYS A 585 60.66 -27.36 -3.17
C LYS A 585 60.82 -28.87 -3.38
N ILE A 586 59.84 -29.50 -4.00
CA ILE A 586 59.84 -30.95 -4.22
C ILE A 586 60.66 -31.25 -5.49
N PRO A 587 61.66 -32.15 -5.42
CA PRO A 587 62.46 -32.48 -6.59
C PRO A 587 61.60 -33.10 -7.71
N PRO A 588 61.84 -32.73 -8.99
CA PRO A 588 61.02 -33.21 -10.11
C PRO A 588 61.22 -34.70 -10.41
N ARG A 589 62.35 -35.27 -9.99
CA ARG A 589 62.69 -36.69 -10.06
C ARG A 589 63.39 -37.08 -8.78
N VAL A 590 63.05 -38.24 -8.26
CA VAL A 590 63.64 -38.79 -7.03
C VAL A 590 64.29 -40.12 -7.37
N PHE A 591 65.53 -40.30 -6.93
CA PHE A 591 66.30 -41.52 -7.13
C PHE A 591 66.62 -42.14 -5.78
N ILE A 592 66.38 -43.44 -5.66
CA ILE A 592 66.75 -44.23 -4.49
C ILE A 592 68.13 -44.85 -4.76
N LYS A 593 69.12 -44.51 -3.95
CA LYS A 593 70.43 -45.19 -3.97
C LYS A 593 70.34 -46.49 -3.17
N GLU A 594 71.15 -47.49 -3.54
CA GLU A 594 71.27 -48.77 -2.81
C GLU A 594 71.49 -48.56 -1.30
N ALA A 595 72.36 -47.60 -0.97
CA ALA A 595 72.65 -47.15 0.39
C ALA A 595 71.39 -46.79 1.21
N LEU A 596 70.44 -46.06 0.60
CA LEU A 596 69.17 -45.72 1.24
C LEU A 596 68.31 -46.97 1.48
N PHE A 597 68.28 -47.90 0.52
CA PHE A 597 67.53 -49.15 0.64
C PHE A 597 68.07 -50.03 1.79
N GLU A 598 69.38 -50.10 1.97
CA GLU A 598 70.01 -50.79 3.10
C GLU A 598 69.68 -50.14 4.45
N ASP A 599 69.58 -48.80 4.51
CA ASP A 599 69.14 -48.12 5.74
C ASP A 599 67.65 -48.34 6.02
N LEU A 600 66.81 -48.44 4.99
CA LEU A 600 65.39 -48.81 5.16
C LEU A 600 65.24 -50.23 5.71
N LYS A 601 66.09 -51.19 5.30
CA LYS A 601 66.11 -52.54 5.89
C LYS A 601 66.46 -52.54 7.38
N LYS A 602 67.31 -51.61 7.84
CA LYS A 602 67.63 -51.47 9.26
C LYS A 602 66.47 -50.88 10.06
N ILE A 603 65.67 -50.02 9.45
CA ILE A 603 64.55 -49.32 10.10
C ILE A 603 63.28 -50.19 10.11
N PHE A 604 62.93 -50.78 8.96
CA PHE A 604 61.67 -51.50 8.76
C PHE A 604 61.81 -53.03 8.76
N GLY A 605 63.03 -53.56 8.83
CA GLY A 605 63.32 -55.00 8.81
C GLY A 605 63.80 -55.50 7.44
N LYS A 606 64.39 -56.70 7.41
CA LYS A 606 65.04 -57.27 6.22
C LYS A 606 64.08 -57.57 5.06
N ASP A 607 62.80 -57.76 5.36
CA ASP A 607 61.75 -58.15 4.41
C ASP A 607 60.94 -56.94 3.90
N VAL A 608 61.49 -55.72 3.98
CA VAL A 608 60.81 -54.51 3.52
C VAL A 608 60.61 -54.54 2.00
N GLU A 609 59.36 -54.37 1.57
CA GLU A 609 58.98 -54.24 0.16
C GLU A 609 58.73 -52.77 -0.18
N VAL A 610 59.15 -52.34 -1.37
CA VAL A 610 58.90 -50.98 -1.87
C VAL A 610 57.86 -51.03 -2.98
N LEU A 611 56.76 -50.31 -2.81
CA LEU A 611 55.75 -50.13 -3.84
C LEU A 611 56.18 -49.02 -4.79
N ILE A 612 56.33 -49.35 -6.07
CA ILE A 612 56.58 -48.39 -7.14
C ILE A 612 55.22 -47.97 -7.72
N THR A 613 54.74 -46.79 -7.32
CA THR A 613 53.57 -46.17 -7.94
C THR A 613 53.99 -45.36 -9.16
N SER A 614 53.37 -45.63 -10.32
CA SER A 614 53.55 -44.90 -11.58
C SER A 614 52.90 -43.53 -11.58
#